data_AF-A0A2D6SPB5-F1
#
_entry.id   AF-A0A2D6SPB5-F1
#
_cell.length_a   1.000
_cell.length_b   1.000
_cell.length_c   1.000
_cell.angle_alpha   90.00
_cell.angle_beta   90.00
_cell.angle_gamma   90.00
#
_symmetry.space_group_name_H-M   'P 1'
#
loop_
_entity.id
_entity.type
_entity.pdbx_description
1 polymer ?
#
loop_
_entity_poly.entity_id
_entity_poly.type
_entity_poly.pdbx_seq_one_letter_code
_entity_poly.pdbx_strand_id
1 'polypeptide(L)'
;MNLSTFSKEFSNKWVAIGGNRWINSKISNKISQVTKKLIDSKCKIVTGGADGTDHAAMVTCLKYKIPKNSFKVFLPFNIQKQYQYERKLGGRKKAEILAQTLYKIKKFYPNSIIENKRIFQNYRKAADFRNTLIVKLAKGAIIFSPSRSKGILDALKKIGEKGIPYIIFQ
;
A
#
# COMPACT_ATOMS: atom_id res chain seq x y z
N MET A 1 -12.70 16.27 5.09
CA MET A 1 -11.32 16.81 5.02
C MET A 1 -10.78 16.66 3.59
N ASN A 2 -10.17 17.70 3.01
CA ASN A 2 -9.54 17.63 1.68
C ASN A 2 -8.07 17.16 1.75
N LEU A 3 -7.50 16.74 0.62
CA LEU A 3 -6.14 16.18 0.56
C LEU A 3 -5.05 17.16 1.03
N SER A 4 -5.20 18.46 0.76
CA SER A 4 -4.18 19.46 1.14
C SER A 4 -4.11 19.64 2.65
N THR A 5 -5.28 19.69 3.30
CA THR A 5 -5.38 19.78 4.76
C THR A 5 -4.87 18.49 5.40
N PHE A 6 -5.29 17.35 4.86
CA PHE A 6 -4.84 16.03 5.29
C PHE A 6 -3.31 15.91 5.23
N SER A 7 -2.70 16.22 4.08
CA SER A 7 -1.25 16.01 3.90
C SER A 7 -0.41 16.90 4.83
N LYS A 8 -0.91 18.09 5.18
CA LYS A 8 -0.29 18.96 6.18
C LYS A 8 -0.42 18.37 7.60
N GLU A 9 -1.62 17.96 7.99
CA GLU A 9 -1.88 17.37 9.31
C GLU A 9 -1.05 16.09 9.58
N PHE A 10 -0.81 15.31 8.52
CA PHE A 10 -0.07 14.05 8.57
C PHE A 10 1.42 14.17 8.22
N SER A 11 1.98 15.37 8.18
CA SER A 11 3.42 15.57 8.01
C SER A 11 4.22 14.77 9.06
N ASN A 12 5.26 14.06 8.62
CA ASN A 12 6.08 13.13 9.40
C ASN A 12 5.35 11.94 10.04
N LYS A 13 4.04 11.77 9.80
CA LYS A 13 3.23 10.64 10.29
C LYS A 13 3.07 9.58 9.20
N TRP A 14 2.81 8.33 9.61
CA TRP A 14 2.55 7.23 8.69
C TRP A 14 1.13 7.32 8.11
N VAL A 15 1.04 7.37 6.79
CA VAL A 15 -0.20 7.36 6.03
C VAL A 15 -0.27 6.04 5.26
N ALA A 16 -1.35 5.29 5.50
CA ALA A 16 -1.63 4.08 4.73
C ALA A 16 -2.16 4.44 3.35
N ILE A 17 -1.64 3.80 2.30
CA ILE A 17 -2.20 3.83 0.96
C ILE A 17 -2.57 2.40 0.58
N GLY A 18 -3.84 2.19 0.25
CA GLY A 18 -4.36 0.90 -0.18
C GLY A 18 -5.59 1.05 -1.05
N GLY A 19 -5.99 -0.03 -1.72
CA GLY A 19 -7.13 0.04 -2.62
C GLY A 19 -7.30 -1.19 -3.49
N ASN A 20 -8.02 -1.02 -4.59
CA ASN A 20 -8.30 -2.09 -5.54
C ASN A 20 -7.04 -2.53 -6.29
N ARG A 21 -7.01 -3.83 -6.62
CA ARG A 21 -5.98 -4.45 -7.47
C ARG A 21 -6.20 -4.17 -8.95
N TRP A 22 -7.46 -4.02 -9.36
CA TRP A 22 -7.84 -3.72 -10.73
C TRP A 22 -8.09 -2.21 -10.84
N ILE A 23 -7.15 -1.52 -11.46
CA ILE A 23 -7.19 -0.07 -11.66
C ILE A 23 -6.95 0.26 -13.15
N ASN A 24 -7.58 1.33 -13.63
CA ASN A 24 -7.31 1.87 -14.96
C ASN A 24 -6.25 2.99 -14.89
N SER A 25 -5.85 3.52 -16.05
CA SER A 25 -4.85 4.58 -16.15
C SER A 25 -5.23 5.85 -15.40
N LYS A 26 -6.52 6.23 -15.39
CA LYS A 26 -7.04 7.40 -14.66
C LYS A 26 -6.82 7.26 -13.16
N ILE A 27 -7.18 6.10 -12.59
CA ILE A 27 -6.98 5.80 -11.16
C ILE A 27 -5.49 5.73 -10.84
N SER A 28 -4.68 5.09 -11.68
CA SER A 28 -3.22 5.03 -11.52
C SER A 28 -2.57 6.43 -11.46
N ASN A 29 -2.96 7.32 -12.38
CA ASN A 29 -2.50 8.71 -12.39
C ASN A 29 -2.91 9.46 -11.12
N LYS A 30 -4.16 9.25 -10.66
CA LYS A 30 -4.64 9.85 -9.41
C LYS A 30 -3.84 9.35 -8.20
N ILE A 31 -3.57 8.04 -8.10
CA ILE A 31 -2.72 7.46 -7.06
C ILE A 31 -1.35 8.12 -7.07
N SER A 32 -0.75 8.29 -8.25
CA SER A 32 0.56 8.94 -8.34
C SER A 32 0.53 10.41 -7.90
N GLN A 33 -0.50 11.17 -8.29
CA GLN A 33 -0.65 12.57 -7.87
C GLN A 33 -0.81 12.70 -6.35
N VAL A 34 -1.66 11.86 -5.76
CA VAL A 34 -1.93 11.85 -4.32
C VAL A 34 -0.70 11.41 -3.54
N THR A 35 -0.04 10.34 -3.98
CA THR A 35 1.19 9.83 -3.37
C THR A 35 2.30 10.88 -3.42
N LYS A 36 2.47 11.55 -4.57
CA LYS A 36 3.42 12.67 -4.68
C LYS A 36 3.09 13.79 -3.68
N LYS A 37 1.83 14.20 -3.57
CA LYS A 37 1.42 15.25 -2.61
C LYS A 37 1.75 14.89 -1.17
N LEU A 38 1.58 13.62 -0.79
CA LEU A 38 1.97 13.11 0.53
C LEU A 38 3.49 13.18 0.74
N ILE A 39 4.27 12.76 -0.26
CA ILE A 39 5.74 12.87 -0.24
C ILE A 39 6.19 14.33 -0.09
N ASP A 40 5.65 15.24 -0.91
CA ASP A 40 5.95 16.67 -0.88
C ASP A 40 5.61 17.28 0.50
N SER A 41 4.59 16.75 1.18
CA SER A 41 4.18 17.18 2.53
C SER A 41 4.95 16.46 3.66
N LYS A 42 6.02 15.71 3.32
CA LYS A 42 6.85 14.94 4.26
C LYS A 42 6.07 13.86 5.02
N CYS A 43 4.95 13.38 4.50
CA CYS A 43 4.27 12.22 5.05
C CYS A 43 5.13 10.96 4.89
N LYS A 44 5.04 10.03 5.83
CA LYS A 44 5.60 8.68 5.69
C LYS A 44 4.54 7.78 5.08
N ILE A 45 4.91 6.87 4.18
CA ILE A 45 3.97 6.06 3.41
C ILE A 45 4.07 4.59 3.81
N VAL A 46 2.94 3.98 4.12
CA VAL A 46 2.84 2.53 4.33
C VAL A 46 1.82 1.93 3.36
N THR A 47 2.19 0.84 2.69
CA THR A 47 1.29 0.04 1.84
C THR A 47 1.56 -1.44 2.09
N GLY A 48 0.99 -2.37 1.31
CA GLY A 48 1.38 -3.76 1.45
C GLY A 48 1.47 -4.61 0.20
N GLY A 49 1.95 -3.99 -0.86
CA GLY A 49 2.70 -4.67 -1.92
C GLY A 49 1.89 -5.66 -2.75
N ALA A 50 0.58 -5.47 -2.83
CA ALA A 50 -0.25 -6.11 -3.84
C ALA A 50 -0.10 -5.42 -5.21
N ASP A 51 -0.65 -6.02 -6.26
CA ASP A 51 -0.85 -5.34 -7.54
C ASP A 51 -1.88 -4.19 -7.43
N GLY A 52 -1.96 -3.33 -8.44
CA GLY A 52 -2.91 -2.22 -8.54
C GLY A 52 -2.52 -1.03 -7.67
N THR A 53 -3.37 -0.66 -6.69
CA THR A 53 -3.19 0.57 -5.89
C THR A 53 -1.87 0.57 -5.14
N ASP A 54 -1.56 -0.53 -4.45
CA ASP A 54 -0.31 -0.69 -3.70
C ASP A 54 0.89 -0.54 -4.65
N HIS A 55 0.88 -1.23 -5.80
CA HIS A 55 1.94 -1.16 -6.80
C HIS A 55 2.14 0.24 -7.38
N ALA A 56 1.07 0.95 -7.73
CA ALA A 56 1.16 2.33 -8.22
C ALA A 56 1.78 3.27 -7.18
N ALA A 57 1.37 3.17 -5.90
CA ALA A 57 1.96 3.96 -4.82
C ALA A 57 3.45 3.63 -4.62
N MET A 58 3.83 2.35 -4.69
CA MET A 58 5.22 1.89 -4.62
C MET A 58 6.09 2.47 -5.75
N VAL A 59 5.60 2.42 -6.99
CA VAL A 59 6.28 2.98 -8.16
C VAL A 59 6.46 4.50 -8.01
N THR A 60 5.43 5.21 -7.53
CA THR A 60 5.52 6.64 -7.28
C THR A 60 6.54 6.97 -6.19
N CYS A 61 6.60 6.19 -5.11
CA CYS A 61 7.61 6.36 -4.05
C CYS A 61 9.04 6.23 -4.59
N LEU A 62 9.29 5.24 -5.47
CA LEU A 62 10.57 5.09 -6.16
C LEU A 62 10.86 6.28 -7.08
N LYS A 63 9.88 6.67 -7.91
CA LYS A 63 10.02 7.76 -8.89
C LYS A 63 10.41 9.08 -8.25
N TYR A 64 9.79 9.42 -7.11
CA TYR A 64 10.03 10.67 -6.39
C TYR A 64 11.02 10.54 -5.22
N LYS A 65 11.76 9.42 -5.15
CA LYS A 65 12.84 9.20 -4.16
C LYS A 65 12.40 9.52 -2.72
N ILE A 66 11.32 8.88 -2.26
CA ILE A 66 10.85 9.04 -0.88
C ILE A 66 12.01 8.84 0.12
N PRO A 67 12.09 9.59 1.24
CA PRO A 67 13.19 9.43 2.19
C PRO A 67 13.27 8.00 2.76
N LYS A 68 14.50 7.52 3.05
CA LYS A 68 14.75 6.10 3.37
C LYS A 68 13.93 5.55 4.55
N ASN A 69 13.65 6.39 5.55
CA ASN A 69 12.91 6.01 6.75
C ASN A 69 11.42 6.39 6.70
N SER A 70 10.93 6.79 5.53
CA SER A 70 9.57 7.28 5.31
C SER A 70 8.74 6.34 4.44
N PHE A 71 9.19 5.09 4.22
CA PHE A 71 8.49 4.15 3.36
C PHE A 71 8.51 2.73 3.93
N LYS A 72 7.33 2.08 3.98
CA LYS A 72 7.17 0.69 4.38
C LYS A 72 6.16 -0.05 3.50
N VAL A 73 6.47 -1.30 3.19
CA VAL A 73 5.62 -2.24 2.46
C VAL A 73 5.50 -3.51 3.29
N PHE A 74 4.32 -3.76 3.85
CA PHE A 74 4.06 -4.98 4.59
C PHE A 74 3.54 -6.05 3.64
N LEU A 75 4.29 -7.15 3.48
CA LEU A 75 3.87 -8.25 2.62
C LEU A 75 3.16 -9.34 3.45
N PRO A 76 2.12 -9.98 2.91
CA PRO A 76 1.47 -11.11 3.58
C PRO A 76 2.40 -12.32 3.70
N PHE A 77 3.43 -12.41 2.84
CA PHE A 77 4.46 -13.45 2.81
C PHE A 77 5.81 -12.84 2.37
N ASN A 78 6.82 -13.67 2.12
CA ASN A 78 8.03 -13.22 1.43
C ASN A 78 7.75 -12.86 -0.05
N ILE A 79 8.68 -12.14 -0.69
CA ILE A 79 8.56 -11.68 -2.09
C ILE A 79 8.28 -12.85 -3.05
N GLN A 80 8.92 -14.01 -2.86
CA GLN A 80 8.74 -15.18 -3.73
C GLN A 80 7.32 -15.76 -3.65
N LYS A 81 6.77 -15.94 -2.45
CA LYS A 81 5.39 -16.41 -2.26
C LYS A 81 4.38 -15.37 -2.75
N GLN A 82 4.67 -14.08 -2.56
CA GLN A 82 3.86 -12.99 -3.12
C GLN A 82 3.85 -13.05 -4.65
N TYR A 83 5.00 -13.25 -5.30
CA TYR A 83 5.11 -13.47 -6.75
C TYR A 83 4.24 -14.65 -7.21
N GLN A 84 4.33 -15.80 -6.53
CA GLN A 84 3.55 -16.99 -6.88
C GLN A 84 2.03 -16.73 -6.79
N TYR A 85 1.58 -16.02 -5.75
CA TYR A 85 0.17 -15.65 -5.61
C TYR A 85 -0.29 -14.72 -6.73
N GLU A 86 0.47 -13.65 -6.98
CA GLU A 86 0.11 -12.64 -7.98
C GLU A 86 0.19 -13.21 -9.40
N ARG A 87 1.08 -14.19 -9.65
CA ARG A 87 1.13 -14.93 -10.92
C ARG A 87 -0.15 -15.71 -11.18
N LYS A 88 -0.72 -16.35 -10.15
CA LYS A 88 -2.01 -17.06 -10.25
C LYS A 88 -3.19 -16.10 -10.48
N LEU A 89 -3.10 -14.87 -9.95
CA LEU A 89 -4.19 -13.91 -10.00
C LEU A 89 -4.20 -13.05 -11.27
N GLY A 90 -3.04 -12.55 -11.70
CA GLY A 90 -2.90 -11.56 -12.78
C GLY A 90 -2.00 -12.00 -13.93
N GLY A 91 -1.50 -13.24 -13.91
CA GLY A 91 -0.58 -13.78 -14.90
C GLY A 91 0.89 -13.42 -14.66
N ARG A 92 1.77 -14.11 -15.39
CA ARG A 92 3.23 -14.05 -15.20
C ARG A 92 3.80 -12.63 -15.33
N LYS A 93 3.43 -11.90 -16.39
CA LYS A 93 3.99 -10.56 -16.68
C LYS A 93 3.74 -9.56 -15.56
N LYS A 94 2.52 -9.51 -15.02
CA LYS A 94 2.17 -8.61 -13.91
C LYS A 94 2.94 -8.97 -12.64
N ALA A 95 3.00 -10.26 -12.32
CA ALA A 95 3.73 -10.75 -11.16
C ALA A 95 5.24 -10.43 -11.24
N GLU A 96 5.85 -10.57 -12.41
CA GLU A 96 7.26 -10.23 -12.63
C GLU A 96 7.53 -8.74 -12.42
N ILE A 97 6.68 -7.86 -12.96
CA ILE A 97 6.79 -6.40 -12.77
C ILE A 97 6.68 -6.02 -11.29
N LEU A 98 5.71 -6.61 -10.58
CA LEU A 98 5.54 -6.38 -9.15
C LEU A 98 6.74 -6.87 -8.35
N ALA A 99 7.23 -8.09 -8.62
CA ALA A 99 8.40 -8.65 -7.95
C ALA A 99 9.66 -7.80 -8.19
N GLN A 100 9.91 -7.35 -9.43
CA GLN A 100 10.99 -6.43 -9.75
C GLN A 100 10.88 -5.12 -8.96
N THR A 101 9.66 -4.59 -8.80
CA THR A 101 9.42 -3.39 -8.00
C THR A 101 9.76 -3.63 -6.53
N LEU A 102 9.32 -4.75 -5.95
CA LEU A 102 9.63 -5.12 -4.57
C LEU A 102 11.13 -5.32 -4.34
N TYR A 103 11.84 -5.98 -5.27
CA TYR A 103 13.30 -6.13 -5.19
C TYR A 103 14.03 -4.80 -5.33
N LYS A 104 13.60 -3.91 -6.23
CA LYS A 104 14.13 -2.54 -6.33
C LYS A 104 13.94 -1.78 -5.01
N ILE A 105 12.75 -1.88 -4.40
CA ILE A 105 12.48 -1.27 -3.11
C ILE A 105 13.40 -1.85 -2.03
N LYS A 106 13.53 -3.18 -1.93
CA LYS A 106 14.43 -3.83 -0.99
C LYS A 106 15.89 -3.39 -1.17
N LYS A 107 16.33 -3.13 -2.41
CA LYS A 107 17.68 -2.63 -2.72
C LYS A 107 17.88 -1.16 -2.29
N PHE A 108 16.97 -0.27 -2.64
CA PHE A 108 17.12 1.17 -2.35
C PHE A 108 16.69 1.57 -0.92
N TYR A 109 15.84 0.74 -0.31
CA TYR A 109 15.23 0.93 0.99
C TYR A 109 15.26 -0.38 1.80
N PRO A 110 16.44 -0.81 2.30
CA PRO A 110 16.63 -2.14 2.91
C PRO A 110 15.64 -2.52 4.01
N ASN A 111 15.19 -1.53 4.79
CA ASN A 111 14.29 -1.74 5.93
C ASN A 111 12.80 -1.47 5.62
N SER A 112 12.46 -1.24 4.35
CA SER A 112 11.08 -0.90 3.95
C SER A 112 10.20 -2.11 3.70
N ILE A 113 10.74 -3.23 3.20
CA ILE A 113 9.96 -4.46 2.98
C ILE A 113 9.88 -5.24 4.29
N ILE A 114 8.67 -5.38 4.83
CA ILE A 114 8.39 -6.18 6.03
C ILE A 114 7.69 -7.47 5.59
N GLU A 115 8.47 -8.54 5.47
CA GLU A 115 7.98 -9.88 5.10
C GLU A 115 7.39 -10.57 6.32
N ASN A 116 6.16 -11.09 6.19
CA ASN A 116 5.55 -11.87 7.24
C ASN A 116 6.04 -13.33 7.21
N LYS A 117 6.57 -13.80 8.34
CA LYS A 117 7.10 -15.16 8.52
C LYS A 117 6.08 -16.15 9.11
N ARG A 118 4.92 -15.68 9.56
CA ARG A 118 3.87 -16.55 10.14
C ARG A 118 3.26 -17.45 9.07
N ILE A 119 2.88 -18.66 9.47
CA ILE A 119 2.18 -19.61 8.62
C ILE A 119 0.67 -19.34 8.73
N PHE A 120 0.00 -19.25 7.58
CA PHE A 120 -1.45 -19.08 7.50
C PHE A 120 -2.05 -20.15 6.59
N GLN A 121 -3.27 -20.55 6.91
CA GLN A 121 -4.02 -21.54 6.12
C GLN A 121 -4.27 -21.09 4.68
N ASN A 122 -4.39 -19.78 4.45
CA ASN A 122 -4.61 -19.23 3.12
C ASN A 122 -4.10 -17.78 3.02
N TYR A 123 -4.03 -17.28 1.78
CA TYR A 123 -3.63 -15.90 1.48
C TYR A 123 -4.52 -14.88 2.21
N ARG A 124 -5.83 -15.15 2.30
CA ARG A 124 -6.77 -14.19 2.88
C ARG A 124 -6.44 -13.88 4.33
N LYS A 125 -6.23 -14.90 5.17
CA LYS A 125 -5.83 -14.73 6.57
C LYS A 125 -4.49 -13.99 6.70
N ALA A 126 -3.53 -14.29 5.82
CA ALA A 126 -2.25 -13.58 5.80
C ALA A 126 -2.40 -12.10 5.42
N ALA A 127 -3.26 -11.79 4.45
CA ALA A 127 -3.57 -10.42 4.02
C ALA A 127 -4.34 -9.65 5.11
N ASP A 128 -5.32 -10.27 5.77
CA ASP A 128 -6.08 -9.65 6.85
C ASP A 128 -5.16 -9.32 8.04
N PHE A 129 -4.26 -10.24 8.41
CA PHE A 129 -3.24 -9.97 9.43
C PHE A 129 -2.29 -8.85 9.02
N ARG A 130 -1.81 -8.87 7.77
CA ARG A 130 -0.98 -7.80 7.21
C ARG A 130 -1.67 -6.44 7.28
N ASN A 131 -2.96 -6.37 6.95
CA ASN A 131 -3.75 -5.14 7.04
C ASN A 131 -3.82 -4.61 8.47
N THR A 132 -3.94 -5.49 9.47
CA THR A 132 -3.87 -5.11 10.89
C THR A 132 -2.54 -4.43 11.23
N LEU A 133 -1.41 -4.93 10.71
CA LEU A 133 -0.09 -4.29 10.93
C LEU A 133 0.01 -2.91 10.29
N ILE A 134 -0.50 -2.75 9.06
CA ILE A 134 -0.56 -1.45 8.37
C ILE A 134 -1.40 -0.47 9.18
N VAL A 135 -2.62 -0.87 9.55
CA VAL A 135 -3.55 -0.03 10.31
C VAL A 135 -2.95 0.32 11.67
N LYS A 136 -2.30 -0.61 12.38
CA LYS A 136 -1.61 -0.34 13.65
C LYS A 136 -0.54 0.75 13.53
N LEU A 137 0.24 0.74 12.45
CA LEU A 137 1.27 1.74 12.19
C LEU A 137 0.69 3.10 11.76
N ALA A 138 -0.34 3.09 10.92
CA ALA A 138 -0.87 4.30 10.30
C ALA A 138 -1.54 5.25 11.30
N LYS A 139 -1.43 6.55 11.02
CA LYS A 139 -2.14 7.64 11.68
C LYS A 139 -3.24 8.23 10.80
N GLY A 140 -3.15 8.06 9.49
CA GLY A 140 -4.23 8.33 8.55
C GLY A 140 -4.21 7.36 7.37
N ALA A 141 -5.27 7.32 6.58
CA ALA A 141 -5.36 6.42 5.42
C ALA A 141 -5.91 7.12 4.16
N ILE A 142 -5.39 6.73 3.00
CA ILE A 142 -5.92 7.04 1.68
C ILE A 142 -6.33 5.72 1.03
N ILE A 143 -7.61 5.61 0.68
CA ILE A 143 -8.18 4.41 0.09
C ILE A 143 -8.64 4.72 -1.34
N PHE A 144 -8.16 3.96 -2.32
CA PHE A 144 -8.62 4.02 -3.71
C PHE A 144 -9.56 2.85 -3.99
N SER A 145 -10.86 3.11 -4.04
CA SER A 145 -11.88 2.07 -4.11
C SER A 145 -13.02 2.49 -5.02
N PRO A 146 -12.91 2.21 -6.33
CA PRO A 146 -14.08 2.26 -7.21
C PRO A 146 -15.11 1.16 -6.88
N SER A 147 -14.75 0.15 -6.07
CA SER A 147 -15.66 -0.93 -5.64
C SER A 147 -15.35 -1.45 -4.23
N ARG A 148 -16.40 -1.80 -3.48
CA ARG A 148 -16.34 -2.27 -2.07
C ARG A 148 -15.98 -3.76 -1.95
N SER A 149 -14.79 -4.14 -2.40
CA SER A 149 -14.32 -5.52 -2.26
C SER A 149 -14.19 -5.95 -0.78
N LYS A 150 -14.31 -7.25 -0.48
CA LYS A 150 -14.16 -7.79 0.89
C LYS A 150 -12.84 -7.39 1.56
N GLY A 151 -11.76 -7.21 0.80
CA GLY A 151 -10.46 -6.76 1.33
C GLY A 151 -10.48 -5.30 1.77
N ILE A 152 -11.14 -4.44 1.00
CA ILE A 152 -11.27 -3.02 1.32
C ILE A 152 -12.24 -2.82 2.49
N LEU A 153 -13.36 -3.55 2.51
CA LEU A 153 -14.31 -3.49 3.64
C LEU A 153 -13.66 -3.88 4.96
N ASP A 154 -12.83 -4.94 4.97
CA ASP A 154 -12.05 -5.32 6.15
C ASP A 154 -11.08 -4.21 6.59
N ALA A 155 -10.36 -3.60 5.64
CA ALA A 155 -9.45 -2.50 5.95
C ALA A 155 -10.19 -1.26 6.49
N LEU A 156 -11.32 -0.89 5.89
CA LEU A 156 -12.16 0.23 6.34
C LEU A 156 -12.76 -0.04 7.72
N LYS A 157 -13.21 -1.27 8.00
CA LYS A 157 -13.66 -1.68 9.33
C LYS A 157 -12.55 -1.47 10.37
N LYS A 158 -11.34 -1.98 10.11
CA LYS A 158 -10.18 -1.82 11.02
C LYS A 158 -9.77 -0.35 11.20
N ILE A 159 -9.87 0.45 10.15
CA ILE A 159 -9.61 1.91 10.19
C ILE A 159 -10.64 2.59 11.10
N GLY A 160 -11.92 2.26 10.94
CA GLY A 160 -13.01 2.77 11.77
C GLY A 160 -12.88 2.37 13.23
N GLU A 161 -12.60 1.09 13.51
CA GLU A 161 -12.37 0.57 14.87
C GLU A 161 -11.19 1.26 15.57
N LYS A 162 -10.15 1.61 14.82
CA LYS A 162 -8.99 2.36 15.35
C LYS A 162 -9.27 3.87 15.47
N GLY A 163 -10.28 4.39 14.79
CA GLY A 163 -10.57 5.83 14.73
C GLY A 163 -9.51 6.64 13.97
N ILE A 164 -8.84 6.08 12.96
CA ILE A 164 -7.86 6.86 12.18
C ILE A 164 -8.55 7.65 11.05
N PRO A 165 -8.23 8.94 10.85
CA PRO A 165 -8.81 9.72 9.75
C PRO A 165 -8.46 9.15 8.38
N TYR A 166 -9.41 9.17 7.44
CA TYR A 166 -9.19 8.64 6.10
C TYR A 166 -9.88 9.46 4.99
N ILE A 167 -9.33 9.35 3.78
CA ILE A 167 -9.93 9.86 2.55
C ILE A 167 -10.16 8.68 1.61
N ILE A 168 -11.34 8.62 0.99
CA ILE A 168 -11.66 7.67 -0.06
C ILE A 168 -11.69 8.40 -1.40
N PHE A 169 -10.97 7.87 -2.38
CA PHE A 169 -11.10 8.22 -3.79
C PHE A 169 -11.82 7.09 -4.51
N GLN A 170 -12.87 7.43 -5.26
CA GLN A 170 -13.63 6.51 -6.13
C GLN A 170 -13.08 6.56 -7.55
#